data_AF-A0A7X8JK33-F1
#
_entry.id   AF-A0A7X8JK33-F1
#
_cell.length_a   1.000
_cell.length_b   1.000
_cell.length_c   1.000
_cell.angle_alpha   90.00
_cell.angle_beta   90.00
_cell.angle_gamma   90.00
#
_symmetry.space_group_name_H-M   'P 1'
#
loop_
_entity.id
_entity.type
_entity.pdbx_description
1 polymer ?
#
loop_
_entity_poly.entity_id
_entity_poly.type
_entity_poly.pdbx_seq_one_letter_code
_entity_poly.pdbx_strand_id
1 'polypeptide(L)' 'MKLTKEQAAVVHAPVGNFLVSAGAGSGKTAVLTDRIVQRILSGELDIQQVLVMTFTEAAAHSMKEKIEQKLRQALHDA' A
#
# COMPACT_ATOMS: atom_id res chain seq x y z
N MET A 1 9.94 -1.66 -8.45
CA MET A 1 10.50 -0.34 -8.09
C MET A 1 11.43 -0.53 -6.90
N LYS A 2 12.57 0.16 -6.85
CA LYS A 2 13.46 0.12 -5.68
C LYS A 2 12.97 1.15 -4.65
N LEU A 3 12.55 0.70 -3.47
CA LEU A 3 12.13 1.56 -2.36
C LEU A 3 13.35 2.25 -1.74
N THR A 4 13.19 3.48 -1.23
CA THR A 4 14.19 4.07 -0.32
C THR A 4 14.19 3.35 1.02
N LYS A 5 15.21 3.59 1.86
CA LYS A 5 15.27 2.99 3.20
C LYS A 5 14.05 3.38 4.05
N GLU A 6 13.63 4.63 3.95
CA GLU A 6 12.49 5.18 4.69
C GLU A 6 11.17 4.58 4.18
N GLN A 7 11.02 4.45 2.86
CA GLN A 7 9.85 3.82 2.26
C GLN A 7 9.75 2.34 2.63
N ALA A 8 10.87 1.61 2.57
CA ALA A 8 10.95 0.22 2.99
C ALA A 8 10.60 0.06 4.48
N ALA A 9 11.08 0.97 5.34
CA ALA A 9 10.71 0.97 6.75
C ALA A 9 9.19 1.12 6.95
N VAL A 10 8.52 1.97 6.16
CA VAL A 10 7.05 2.09 6.19
C VAL A 10 6.36 0.86 5.64
N VAL A 11 6.85 0.24 4.56
CA VAL A 11 6.23 -0.98 4.00
C VAL A 11 6.31 -2.14 5.00
N HIS A 12 7.47 -2.32 5.63
CA HIS A 12 7.76 -3.46 6.52
C HIS A 12 7.48 -3.19 8.00
N ALA A 13 7.06 -1.98 8.39
CA ALA A 13 6.71 -1.70 9.79
C ALA A 13 5.64 -2.68 10.30
N PRO A 14 5.69 -3.10 11.57
CA PRO A 14 4.73 -4.05 12.15
C PRO A 14 3.29 -3.52 12.12
N VAL A 15 2.34 -4.41 12.42
CA VAL A 15 0.94 -4.03 12.59
C VAL A 15 0.81 -3.19 13.85
N GLY A 16 0.10 -2.06 13.74
CA GLY A 16 -0.06 -1.10 14.83
C GLY A 16 -0.30 0.31 14.31
N ASN A 17 -0.41 1.25 15.23
CA ASN A 17 -0.62 2.65 14.92
C ASN A 17 0.72 3.36 14.71
N PHE A 18 0.89 4.01 13.57
CA PHE A 18 2.06 4.84 13.30
C PHE A 18 1.67 6.00 12.39
N LEU A 19 2.43 7.08 12.50
CA LEU A 19 2.27 8.29 11.70
C LEU A 19 3.46 8.41 10.75
N VAL A 20 3.19 8.65 9.47
CA VAL A 20 4.21 8.89 8.46
C VAL A 20 4.13 10.34 8.02
N SER A 21 5.16 11.13 8.32
CA SER A 21 5.32 12.48 7.76
C SER A 21 5.97 12.39 6.39
N ALA A 22 5.32 12.94 5.36
CA ALA A 22 5.74 12.76 3.97
C ALA A 22 5.34 13.94 3.07
N GLY A 23 6.35 14.61 2.51
CA GLY A 23 6.19 15.74 1.58
C GLY A 23 5.53 15.38 0.24
N ALA A 24 5.22 16.38 -0.58
CA ALA A 24 4.75 16.17 -1.95
C ALA A 24 5.78 15.36 -2.76
N GLY A 25 5.32 14.49 -3.67
CA GLY A 25 6.20 13.69 -4.52
C GLY A 25 6.95 12.54 -3.84
N SER A 26 6.81 12.33 -2.53
CA SER A 26 7.54 11.27 -1.79
C SER A 26 7.07 9.83 -2.05
N GLY A 27 6.11 9.64 -2.95
CA GLY A 27 5.56 8.32 -3.27
C GLY A 27 4.55 7.78 -2.26
N LYS A 28 3.93 8.62 -1.41
CA LYS A 28 2.93 8.23 -0.37
C LYS A 28 1.97 7.13 -0.82
N THR A 29 1.31 7.34 -1.96
CA THR A 29 0.34 6.39 -2.51
C THR A 29 0.99 5.06 -2.87
N ALA A 30 2.15 5.08 -3.54
CA ALA A 30 2.86 3.86 -3.92
C ALA A 30 3.30 3.06 -2.68
N VAL A 31 3.82 3.74 -1.66
CA VAL A 31 4.24 3.13 -0.38
C VAL A 31 3.06 2.50 0.35
N LEU A 32 1.92 3.21 0.46
CA LEU A 32 0.72 2.67 1.10
C LEU A 32 0.15 1.47 0.34
N THR A 33 0.07 1.56 -0.99
CA THR A 33 -0.40 0.44 -1.82
C THR A 33 0.53 -0.77 -1.67
N ASP A 34 1.85 -0.58 -1.73
CA ASP A 34 2.82 -1.68 -1.56
C ASP A 34 2.68 -2.33 -0.18
N ARG A 35 2.53 -1.53 0.88
CA ARG A 35 2.32 -2.02 2.24
C ARG A 35 1.07 -2.91 2.34
N ILE A 36 -0.04 -2.48 1.74
CA ILE A 36 -1.31 -3.23 1.78
C ILE A 36 -1.16 -4.54 1.01
N VAL A 37 -0.65 -4.48 -0.23
CA VAL A 37 -0.52 -5.66 -1.10
C VAL A 37 0.42 -6.69 -0.48
N GLN A 38 1.59 -6.28 0.02
CA GLN A 38 2.54 -7.19 0.65
C GLN A 38 1.93 -7.93 1.84
N ARG A 39 1.13 -7.23 2.66
CA ARG A 39 0.43 -7.86 3.80
C ARG A 39 -0.62 -8.87 3.37
N ILE A 40 -1.41 -8.54 2.35
CA ILE A 40 -2.39 -9.47 1.79
C ILE A 40 -1.68 -10.72 1.25
N LEU A 41 -0.62 -10.55 0.47
CA LEU A 41 0.14 -11.67 -0.12
C LEU A 41 0.86 -12.52 0.95
N SER A 42 1.28 -11.92 2.07
CA SER A 42 1.87 -12.66 3.19
C SER A 42 0.86 -13.46 4.02
N GLY A 43 -0.44 -13.25 3.82
CA GLY A 43 -1.51 -13.84 4.65
C GLY A 43 -1.71 -13.15 6.00
N GLU A 44 -0.98 -12.08 6.30
CA GLU A 44 -1.15 -11.29 7.54
C GLU A 44 -2.50 -10.55 7.59
N LEU A 45 -3.13 -10.30 6.44
CA LEU A 45 -4.29 -9.41 6.35
C LEU A 45 -5.24 -9.87 5.24
N ASP A 46 -6.52 -10.07 5.55
CA ASP A 46 -7.56 -10.31 4.53
C ASP A 46 -7.93 -8.97 3.88
N ILE A 47 -8.05 -8.93 2.55
CA ILE A 47 -8.47 -7.74 1.81
C ILE A 47 -9.82 -7.19 2.30
N GLN A 48 -10.72 -8.07 2.75
CA GLN A 48 -12.03 -7.71 3.28
C GLN A 48 -11.96 -7.00 4.64
N GLN A 49 -10.79 -7.01 5.29
CA GLN A 49 -10.54 -6.36 6.57
C GLN A 49 -9.79 -5.03 6.43
N VAL A 50 -9.51 -4.58 5.20
CA VAL A 50 -8.77 -3.32 4.95
C VAL A 50 -9.75 -2.16 4.74
N LEU A 51 -9.64 -1.13 5.59
CA LEU A 51 -10.24 0.18 5.34
C LEU A 51 -9.15 1.18 4.92
N VAL A 52 -9.36 1.81 3.77
CA VAL A 52 -8.53 2.90 3.27
C VAL A 52 -9.38 4.15 3.12
N MET A 53 -8.87 5.28 3.61
CA MET A 53 -9.54 6.58 3.49
C MET A 53 -8.63 7.60 2.82
N THR A 54 -9.20 8.40 1.93
CA THR A 54 -8.51 9.50 1.23
C THR A 54 -9.38 10.75 1.23
N PHE A 55 -8.76 11.92 1.01
CA PHE A 55 -9.48 13.20 1.03
C PHE A 55 -10.40 13.41 -0.18
N THR A 56 -10.11 12.77 -1.32
CA THR A 56 -10.90 12.94 -2.56
C THR A 56 -11.32 11.59 -3.13
N GLU A 57 -12.46 11.57 -3.83
CA GLU A 57 -12.95 10.40 -4.56
C GLU A 57 -11.95 9.91 -5.62
N ALA A 58 -11.30 10.84 -6.32
CA ALA A 58 -10.28 10.51 -7.32
C ALA A 58 -9.07 9.78 -6.70
N ALA A 59 -8.66 10.18 -5.49
CA ALA A 59 -7.59 9.50 -4.77
C ALA A 59 -8.01 8.10 -4.30
N ALA A 60 -9.26 7.94 -3.85
CA ALA A 60 -9.83 6.66 -3.44
C ALA A 60 -9.85 5.69 -4.63
N HIS A 61 -10.38 6.14 -5.78
CA HIS A 61 -10.42 5.37 -7.02
C HIS A 61 -9.02 4.95 -7.47
N SER A 62 -8.09 5.90 -7.52
CA SER A 62 -6.70 5.61 -7.90
C SER A 62 -6.05 4.59 -6.97
N MET A 63 -6.33 4.65 -5.66
CA MET A 63 -5.77 3.67 -4.72
C MET A 63 -6.37 2.28 -4.93
N LYS A 64 -7.68 2.17 -5.16
CA LYS A 64 -8.35 0.91 -5.49
C LYS A 64 -7.75 0.26 -6.74
N GLU A 65 -7.65 1.01 -7.84
CA GLU A 65 -7.08 0.51 -9.11
C GLU A 65 -5.65 0.00 -8.95
N LYS A 66 -4.81 0.72 -8.21
CA LYS A 66 -3.42 0.33 -7.99
C LYS A 66 -3.27 -0.93 -7.15
N ILE A 67 -4.11 -1.10 -6.12
CA ILE A 67 -4.15 -2.32 -5.31
C ILE A 67 -4.59 -3.49 -6.20
N GLU A 68 -5.68 -3.32 -6.94
CA GLU A 68 -6.21 -4.35 -7.84
C GLU A 68 -5.17 -4.78 -8.88
N GLN A 69 -4.53 -3.82 -9.56
CA GLN A 69 -3.52 -4.10 -10.58
C GLN A 69 -2.34 -4.91 -9.99
N LYS A 70 -1.86 -4.54 -8.81
CA LYS A 70 -0.74 -5.24 -8.17
C LYS A 70 -1.11 -6.64 -7.71
N LEU A 71 -2.31 -6.84 -7.18
CA LEU A 71 -2.79 -8.17 -6.82
C LEU A 71 -2.95 -9.07 -8.05
N ARG A 72 -3.53 -8.54 -9.13
CA ARG A 72 -3.62 -9.27 -10.42
C ARG A 72 -2.23 -9.66 -10.93
N GLN A 73 -1.28 -8.73 -10.91
CA GLN A 73 0.09 -9.00 -11.33
C GLN A 73 0.72 -10.12 -10.48
N ALA A 74 0.59 -10.04 -9.15
CA ALA A 74 1.13 -11.05 -8.25
C ALA A 74 0.52 -12.45 -8.45
N LEU A 75 -0.75 -12.53 -8.86
CA LEU A 75 -1.42 -13.79 -9.20
C LEU A 75 -0.98 -14.37 -10.54
N HIS A 76 -0.57 -13.52 -11.50
CA HIS A 76 -0.05 -13.96 -12.80
C HIS A 76 1.41 -14.39 -12.74
N ASP A 77 2.18 -13.82 -11.81
CA ASP A 77 3.61 -14.13 -11.62
C ASP A 77 3.87 -15.35 -10.71
N ALA A 78 2.82 -15.94 -10.14
CA ALA A 78 2.85 -17.13 -9.27
C ALA A 78 2.60 -18.42 -10.08
#